data_AF-A0A2M7RUP9-F1
#
_entry.id   AF-A0A2M7RUP9-F1
#
_cell.length_a   1.000
_cell.length_b   1.000
_cell.length_c   1.000
_cell.angle_alpha   90.00
_cell.angle_beta   90.00
_cell.angle_gamma   90.00
#
_symmetry.space_group_name_H-M   'P 1'
#
loop_
_entity.id
_entity.type
_entity.pdbx_description
1 polymer ?
#
loop_
_entity_poly.entity_id
_entity_poly.type
_entity_poly.pdbx_seq_one_letter_code
_entity_poly.pdbx_strand_id
1 'polypeptide(L)'
;MHSLVVKDYKSFANYLDKVKNFKISSAREQSAVLDMLCLFELGYYNETKQYDKAIEFVNEIFETHSNIKSILNSEHYYLVHYHTALAYFNIGDYKNALVWINKVINLTSKNLRVDIKAATYVLNIITHYELSNFILLPYLVKTTLDFLKNSKMLRPIDKFFISIFSTISATSNQQQKALFFNKKLSSIKKLKLEESIISDIDYMDWLARKAT
;
A
#
# COMPACT_ATOMS: atom_id res chain seq x y z
N MET A 1 -3.18 6.90 8.66
CA MET A 1 -3.96 5.67 8.50
C MET A 1 -5.43 6.05 8.58
N HIS A 2 -6.12 6.15 7.44
CA HIS A 2 -7.57 6.16 7.45
C HIS A 2 -8.00 4.75 7.81
N SER A 3 -8.20 4.50 9.12
CA SER A 3 -8.76 3.22 9.57
C SER A 3 -10.09 3.02 8.85
N LEU A 4 -10.20 1.94 8.08
CA LEU A 4 -11.49 1.46 7.57
C LEU A 4 -12.32 0.87 8.72
N VAL A 5 -11.66 0.52 9.83
CA VAL A 5 -12.26 -0.04 11.04
C VAL A 5 -12.00 0.88 12.23
N VAL A 6 -13.06 1.35 12.90
CA VAL A 6 -12.91 1.94 14.23
C VAL A 6 -12.24 0.86 15.10
N LYS A 7 -11.13 1.18 15.78
CA LYS A 7 -10.20 0.26 16.48
C LYS A 7 -10.81 -0.75 17.48
N ASP A 8 -12.13 -0.87 17.57
CA ASP A 8 -12.86 -2.00 18.13
C ASP A 8 -12.92 -3.19 17.14
N TYR A 9 -11.79 -3.86 16.99
CA TYR A 9 -11.63 -5.02 16.11
C TYR A 9 -12.51 -6.22 16.50
N LYS A 10 -12.90 -6.31 17.78
CA LYS A 10 -13.74 -7.40 18.28
C LYS A 10 -15.18 -7.24 17.80
N SER A 11 -15.74 -6.05 17.96
CA SER A 11 -17.09 -5.76 17.46
C SER A 11 -17.13 -5.87 15.95
N PHE A 12 -16.11 -5.36 15.25
CA PHE A 12 -16.03 -5.47 13.80
C PHE A 12 -16.05 -6.93 13.32
N ALA A 13 -15.22 -7.81 13.90
CA ALA A 13 -15.20 -9.23 13.55
C ALA A 13 -16.57 -9.90 13.76
N ASN A 14 -17.27 -9.57 14.85
CA ASN A 14 -18.62 -10.08 15.13
C ASN A 14 -19.64 -9.61 14.08
N TYR A 15 -19.57 -8.36 13.63
CA TYR A 15 -20.47 -7.86 12.59
C TYR A 15 -20.13 -8.42 11.21
N LEU A 16 -18.84 -8.59 10.90
CA LEU A 16 -18.40 -9.19 9.65
C LEU A 16 -18.95 -10.61 9.50
N ASP A 17 -18.88 -11.43 10.56
CA ASP A 17 -19.45 -12.78 10.58
C ASP A 17 -20.97 -12.78 10.37
N LYS A 18 -21.69 -11.84 11.01
CA LYS A 18 -23.14 -11.68 10.80
C LYS A 18 -23.49 -11.35 9.34
N VAL A 19 -22.72 -10.47 8.70
CA VAL A 19 -22.98 -10.09 7.29
C VAL A 19 -22.70 -11.25 6.34
N LYS A 20 -21.61 -12.01 6.56
CA LYS A 20 -21.28 -13.20 5.74
C LYS A 20 -22.35 -14.28 5.81
N ASN A 21 -22.93 -14.50 6.99
CA ASN A 21 -23.94 -15.54 7.20
C ASN A 21 -25.37 -15.05 6.92
N PHE A 22 -25.55 -13.77 6.56
CA PHE A 22 -26.87 -13.22 6.27
C PHE A 22 -27.39 -13.76 4.92
N LYS A 23 -28.60 -14.35 4.94
CA LYS A 23 -29.21 -14.90 3.73
C LYS A 23 -29.80 -13.78 2.88
N ILE A 24 -29.17 -13.52 1.73
CA ILE A 24 -29.60 -12.52 0.76
C ILE A 24 -30.18 -13.22 -0.46
N SER A 25 -31.43 -12.90 -0.79
CA SER A 25 -32.15 -13.57 -1.88
C SER A 25 -31.87 -12.97 -3.25
N SER A 26 -31.53 -11.68 -3.34
CA SER A 26 -31.32 -10.99 -4.61
C SER A 26 -29.85 -11.01 -5.04
N ALA A 27 -29.58 -11.44 -6.28
CA ALA A 27 -28.23 -11.41 -6.86
C ALA A 27 -27.60 -10.01 -6.88
N ARG A 28 -28.42 -8.95 -7.00
CA ARG A 28 -27.96 -7.56 -6.93
C ARG A 28 -27.48 -7.20 -5.53
N GLU A 29 -28.24 -7.61 -4.51
CA GLU A 29 -27.88 -7.37 -3.12
C GLU A 29 -26.66 -8.19 -2.71
N GLN A 30 -26.55 -9.45 -3.19
CA GLN A 30 -25.36 -10.28 -3.01
C GLN A 30 -24.11 -9.61 -3.57
N SER A 31 -24.19 -9.06 -4.79
CA SER A 31 -23.08 -8.30 -5.41
C SER A 31 -22.70 -7.07 -4.59
N ALA A 32 -23.68 -6.30 -4.10
CA ALA A 32 -23.44 -5.10 -3.30
C ALA A 32 -22.82 -5.44 -1.93
N VAL A 33 -23.25 -6.52 -1.30
CA VAL A 33 -22.66 -7.00 -0.06
C VAL A 33 -21.26 -7.53 -0.29
N LEU A 34 -21.02 -8.27 -1.37
CA LEU A 34 -19.67 -8.72 -1.72
C LEU A 34 -18.71 -7.54 -1.97
N ASP A 35 -19.16 -6.50 -2.67
CA ASP A 35 -18.40 -5.27 -2.90
C ASP A 35 -17.95 -4.62 -1.58
N MET A 36 -18.86 -4.49 -0.61
CA MET A 36 -18.52 -3.97 0.72
C MET A 36 -17.62 -4.91 1.51
N LEU A 37 -17.91 -6.22 1.52
CA LEU A 37 -17.13 -7.22 2.25
C LEU A 37 -15.68 -7.25 1.77
N CYS A 38 -15.45 -7.19 0.47
CA CYS A 38 -14.11 -7.18 -0.11
C CYS A 38 -13.25 -6.04 0.47
N LEU A 39 -13.81 -4.83 0.60
CA LEU A 39 -13.08 -3.70 1.15
C LEU A 39 -12.87 -3.84 2.67
N PHE A 40 -13.94 -4.14 3.40
CA PHE A 40 -13.94 -4.16 4.86
C PHE A 40 -13.10 -5.28 5.45
N GLU A 41 -13.22 -6.49 4.91
CA GLU A 41 -12.47 -7.65 5.39
C GLU A 41 -10.98 -7.52 5.06
N LEU A 42 -10.65 -7.09 3.85
CA LEU A 42 -9.27 -6.85 3.45
C LEU A 42 -8.63 -5.72 4.27
N GLY A 43 -9.39 -4.65 4.55
CA GLY A 43 -8.98 -3.58 5.45
C GLY A 43 -8.69 -4.09 6.85
N TYR A 44 -9.60 -4.89 7.41
CA TYR A 44 -9.44 -5.52 8.72
C TYR A 44 -8.20 -6.40 8.84
N TYR A 45 -7.96 -7.28 7.86
CA TYR A 45 -6.77 -8.13 7.86
C TYR A 45 -5.49 -7.30 7.79
N ASN A 46 -5.44 -6.25 6.97
CA ASN A 46 -4.28 -5.37 6.90
C ASN A 46 -4.05 -4.60 8.21
N GLU A 47 -5.10 -4.02 8.81
CA GLU A 47 -4.99 -3.26 10.07
C GLU A 47 -4.56 -4.14 11.25
N THR A 48 -5.04 -5.38 11.28
CA THR A 48 -4.67 -6.37 12.31
C THR A 48 -3.39 -7.15 11.97
N LYS A 49 -2.70 -6.79 10.89
CA LYS A 49 -1.45 -7.41 10.40
C LYS A 49 -1.58 -8.91 10.07
N GLN A 50 -2.78 -9.38 9.73
CA GLN A 50 -3.07 -10.73 9.26
C GLN A 50 -2.89 -10.81 7.74
N TYR A 51 -1.67 -10.51 7.25
CA TYR A 51 -1.41 -10.36 5.82
C TYR A 51 -1.60 -11.65 5.01
N ASP A 52 -1.29 -12.81 5.57
CA ASP A 52 -1.50 -14.09 4.90
C ASP A 52 -2.99 -14.34 4.62
N LYS A 53 -3.85 -14.01 5.59
CA LYS A 53 -5.30 -14.10 5.43
C LYS A 53 -5.84 -13.09 4.43
N ALA A 54 -5.27 -11.88 4.39
CA ALA A 54 -5.60 -10.89 3.36
C ALA A 54 -5.32 -11.43 1.94
N ILE A 55 -4.18 -12.09 1.77
CA ILE A 55 -3.77 -12.66 0.47
C ILE A 55 -4.67 -13.84 0.10
N GLU A 56 -4.89 -14.78 1.02
CA GLU A 56 -5.79 -15.93 0.82
C GLU A 56 -7.19 -15.48 0.42
N PHE A 57 -7.76 -14.53 1.17
CA PHE A 57 -9.07 -13.94 0.90
C PHE A 57 -9.16 -13.36 -0.51
N VAL A 58 -8.19 -12.55 -0.93
CA VAL A 58 -8.22 -11.93 -2.27
C VAL A 58 -8.08 -12.98 -3.37
N ASN A 59 -7.20 -13.97 -3.20
CA ASN A 59 -7.04 -15.04 -4.18
C ASN A 59 -8.34 -15.84 -4.33
N GLU A 60 -8.97 -16.25 -3.23
CA GLU A 60 -10.25 -16.97 -3.23
C GLU A 60 -11.35 -16.16 -3.95
N ILE A 61 -11.47 -14.87 -3.64
CA ILE A 61 -12.47 -13.99 -4.26
C ILE A 61 -12.26 -13.89 -5.76
N PHE A 62 -11.01 -13.68 -6.21
CA PHE A 62 -10.70 -13.51 -7.62
C PHE A 62 -10.79 -14.83 -8.41
N GLU A 63 -10.55 -15.97 -7.77
CA GLU A 63 -10.76 -17.30 -8.38
C GLU A 63 -12.24 -17.65 -8.49
N THR A 64 -13.02 -17.39 -7.44
CA THR A 64 -14.45 -17.73 -7.38
C THR A 64 -15.29 -16.80 -8.27
N HIS A 65 -14.85 -15.55 -8.48
CA HIS A 65 -15.59 -14.54 -9.23
C HIS A 65 -14.80 -14.06 -10.44
N SER A 66 -14.94 -14.76 -11.57
CA SER A 66 -14.28 -14.43 -12.84
C SER A 66 -14.54 -13.00 -13.33
N ASN A 67 -15.68 -12.40 -12.94
CA ASN A 67 -16.07 -11.02 -13.26
C ASN A 67 -16.04 -10.08 -12.06
N ILE A 68 -15.08 -10.24 -11.13
CA ILE A 68 -14.96 -9.38 -9.94
C ILE A 68 -14.95 -7.87 -10.26
N LYS A 69 -14.39 -7.47 -11.41
CA LYS A 69 -14.37 -6.08 -11.87
C LYS A 69 -15.75 -5.47 -12.13
N SER A 70 -16.76 -6.27 -12.52
CA SER A 70 -18.13 -5.77 -12.69
C SER A 70 -18.92 -5.76 -11.39
N ILE A 71 -18.46 -6.53 -10.39
CA ILE A 71 -19.07 -6.57 -9.06
C ILE A 71 -18.60 -5.37 -8.24
N LEU A 72 -17.28 -5.16 -8.22
CA LEU A 72 -16.68 -4.08 -7.46
C LEU A 72 -16.91 -2.73 -8.16
N ASN A 73 -17.34 -1.74 -7.39
CA ASN A 73 -17.35 -0.38 -7.91
C ASN A 73 -15.90 0.09 -8.18
N SER A 74 -15.71 1.12 -9.02
CA SER A 74 -14.36 1.51 -9.45
C SER A 74 -13.43 1.95 -8.32
N GLU A 75 -13.98 2.53 -7.24
CA GLU A 75 -13.21 2.96 -6.09
C GLU A 75 -12.78 1.76 -5.22
N HIS A 76 -13.71 0.86 -4.92
CA HIS A 76 -13.41 -0.37 -4.16
C HIS A 76 -12.46 -1.29 -4.93
N TYR A 77 -12.66 -1.46 -6.24
CA TYR A 77 -11.74 -2.21 -7.09
C TYR A 77 -10.31 -1.66 -6.94
N TYR A 78 -10.17 -0.34 -6.97
CA TYR A 78 -8.88 0.33 -6.81
C TYR A 78 -8.28 0.13 -5.41
N LEU A 79 -9.08 0.30 -4.35
CA LEU A 79 -8.65 0.08 -2.96
C LEU A 79 -8.27 -1.38 -2.69
N VAL A 80 -9.03 -2.35 -3.20
CA VAL A 80 -8.74 -3.78 -3.07
C VAL A 80 -7.37 -4.10 -3.66
N HIS A 81 -7.08 -3.59 -4.87
CA HIS A 81 -5.78 -3.80 -5.49
C HIS A 81 -4.63 -3.18 -4.68
N TYR A 82 -4.84 -1.97 -4.15
CA TYR A 82 -3.86 -1.28 -3.33
C TYR A 82 -3.61 -2.00 -1.99
N HIS A 83 -4.66 -2.41 -1.27
CA HIS A 83 -4.52 -3.16 -0.03
C HIS A 83 -3.93 -4.55 -0.24
N THR A 84 -4.17 -5.18 -1.39
CA THR A 84 -3.53 -6.44 -1.75
C THR A 84 -2.03 -6.23 -1.99
N ALA A 85 -1.63 -5.16 -2.68
CA ALA A 85 -0.23 -4.80 -2.83
C ALA A 85 0.47 -4.59 -1.47
N LEU A 86 -0.20 -3.92 -0.53
CA LEU A 86 0.32 -3.75 0.84
C LEU A 86 0.48 -5.08 1.57
N ALA A 87 -0.47 -6.01 1.44
CA ALA A 87 -0.37 -7.32 2.10
C ALA A 87 0.87 -8.09 1.62
N TYR A 88 1.04 -8.22 0.29
CA TYR A 88 2.23 -8.86 -0.29
C TYR A 88 3.54 -8.14 0.09
N PHE A 89 3.53 -6.80 0.10
CA PHE A 89 4.70 -6.02 0.49
C PHE A 89 5.12 -6.28 1.95
N ASN A 90 4.16 -6.37 2.87
CA ASN A 90 4.43 -6.55 4.29
C ASN A 90 4.98 -7.94 4.64
N ILE A 91 4.65 -8.98 3.87
CA ILE A 91 5.24 -10.31 4.02
C ILE A 91 6.60 -10.46 3.29
N GLY A 92 7.06 -9.42 2.60
CA GLY A 92 8.31 -9.43 1.85
C GLY A 92 8.23 -10.05 0.45
N ASP A 93 7.03 -10.37 -0.04
CA ASP A 93 6.84 -10.83 -1.42
C ASP A 93 6.72 -9.63 -2.38
N TYR A 94 7.87 -9.01 -2.62
CA TYR A 94 7.96 -7.80 -3.44
C TYR A 94 7.63 -8.05 -4.92
N LYS A 95 7.76 -9.28 -5.41
CA LYS A 95 7.43 -9.62 -6.79
C LYS A 95 5.92 -9.55 -7.00
N ASN A 96 5.14 -10.20 -6.13
CA ASN A 96 3.69 -10.13 -6.21
C ASN A 96 3.17 -8.74 -5.82
N ALA A 97 3.79 -8.07 -4.83
CA ALA A 97 3.45 -6.67 -4.53
C ALA A 97 3.56 -5.79 -5.78
N LEU A 98 4.64 -5.91 -6.56
CA LEU A 98 4.84 -5.15 -7.79
C LEU A 98 3.76 -5.43 -8.85
N VAL A 99 3.30 -6.68 -8.98
CA VAL A 99 2.19 -7.03 -9.88
C VAL A 99 0.93 -6.24 -9.52
N TRP A 100 0.56 -6.19 -8.24
CA TRP A 100 -0.61 -5.45 -7.77
C TRP A 100 -0.42 -3.93 -7.86
N ILE A 101 0.77 -3.41 -7.53
CA ILE A 101 1.12 -1.99 -7.69
C ILE A 101 0.92 -1.53 -9.14
N ASN A 102 1.41 -2.32 -10.11
CA ASN A 102 1.26 -1.98 -11.52
C ASN A 102 -0.20 -1.96 -11.97
N LYS A 103 -1.06 -2.84 -11.43
CA LYS A 103 -2.51 -2.76 -11.68
C LYS A 103 -3.06 -1.43 -11.17
N VAL A 104 -2.69 -1.00 -9.95
CA VAL A 104 -3.14 0.26 -9.35
C VAL A 104 -2.67 1.48 -10.16
N ILE A 105 -1.40 1.53 -10.57
CA ILE A 105 -0.83 2.65 -11.35
C ILE A 105 -1.53 2.81 -12.71
N ASN A 106 -1.83 1.69 -13.37
CA ASN A 106 -2.43 1.64 -14.70
C ASN A 106 -3.96 1.83 -14.68
N LEU A 107 -4.60 1.84 -13.51
CA LEU A 107 -6.03 2.15 -13.43
C LEU A 107 -6.25 3.63 -13.75
N THR A 108 -7.03 3.88 -14.80
CA THR A 108 -7.49 5.21 -15.19
C THR A 108 -8.98 5.31 -14.89
N SER A 109 -9.34 5.97 -13.79
CA SER A 109 -10.72 6.39 -13.52
C SER A 109 -10.72 7.84 -13.05
N LYS A 110 -11.73 8.61 -13.48
CA LYS A 110 -11.87 10.04 -13.19
C LYS A 110 -12.04 10.34 -11.69
N ASN A 111 -12.49 9.34 -10.92
CA ASN A 111 -12.80 9.47 -9.50
C ASN A 111 -11.78 8.77 -8.60
N LEU A 112 -10.61 8.39 -9.12
CA LEU A 112 -9.59 7.75 -8.29
C LEU A 112 -9.03 8.75 -7.28
N ARG A 113 -9.01 8.32 -6.02
CA ARG A 113 -8.47 9.14 -4.95
C ARG A 113 -6.97 9.36 -5.16
N VAL A 114 -6.58 10.63 -5.19
CA VAL A 114 -5.21 11.07 -5.51
C VAL A 114 -4.21 10.65 -4.43
N ASP A 115 -4.65 10.56 -3.18
CA ASP A 115 -3.86 10.12 -2.02
C ASP A 115 -3.43 8.66 -2.13
N ILE A 116 -4.32 7.76 -2.52
CA ILE A 116 -3.98 6.35 -2.71
C ILE A 116 -3.03 6.17 -3.90
N LYS A 117 -3.20 6.96 -4.97
CA LYS A 117 -2.25 6.95 -6.10
C LYS A 117 -0.87 7.46 -5.69
N ALA A 118 -0.82 8.52 -4.89
CA ALA A 118 0.41 9.01 -4.29
C ALA A 118 1.11 7.93 -3.44
N ALA A 119 0.37 7.28 -2.54
CA ALA A 119 0.91 6.20 -1.70
C ALA A 119 1.42 5.01 -2.53
N THR A 120 0.71 4.65 -3.60
CA THR A 120 1.10 3.58 -4.54
C THR A 120 2.43 3.89 -5.23
N TYR A 121 2.66 5.14 -5.67
CA TYR A 121 3.92 5.51 -6.29
C TYR A 121 5.11 5.42 -5.32
N VAL A 122 4.91 5.79 -4.06
CA VAL A 122 5.94 5.64 -3.03
C VAL A 122 6.21 4.16 -2.75
N LEU A 123 5.16 3.35 -2.59
CA LEU A 123 5.25 1.90 -2.44
C LEU A 123 6.00 1.27 -3.63
N ASN A 124 5.78 1.76 -4.85
CA ASN A 124 6.46 1.30 -6.05
C ASN A 124 7.99 1.51 -5.97
N ILE A 125 8.43 2.70 -5.57
CA ILE A 125 9.86 3.01 -5.40
C ILE A 125 10.50 2.05 -4.41
N ILE A 126 9.86 1.85 -3.25
CA ILE A 126 10.39 0.98 -2.21
C ILE A 126 10.42 -0.46 -2.71
N THR A 127 9.36 -0.93 -3.35
CA THR A 127 9.29 -2.29 -3.91
C THR A 127 10.39 -2.54 -4.95
N HIS A 128 10.64 -1.58 -5.86
CA HIS A 128 11.75 -1.69 -6.79
C HIS A 128 13.11 -1.70 -6.11
N TYR A 129 13.29 -0.94 -5.03
CA TYR A 129 14.51 -0.99 -4.23
C TYR A 129 14.71 -2.37 -3.59
N GLU A 130 13.67 -2.96 -2.99
CA GLU A 130 13.74 -4.30 -2.38
C GLU A 130 14.04 -5.39 -3.41
N LEU A 131 13.55 -5.22 -4.64
CA LEU A 131 13.88 -6.07 -5.78
C LEU A 131 15.26 -5.80 -6.40
N SER A 132 16.08 -4.91 -5.81
CA SER A 132 17.40 -4.51 -6.31
C SER A 132 17.39 -3.88 -7.71
N ASN A 133 16.27 -3.28 -8.12
CA ASN A 133 16.11 -2.60 -9.40
C ASN A 133 16.69 -1.16 -9.38
N PHE A 134 17.95 -1.01 -8.94
CA PHE A 134 18.57 0.29 -8.67
C PHE A 134 18.64 1.21 -9.89
N ILE A 135 18.78 0.64 -11.09
CA ILE A 135 18.85 1.38 -12.37
C ILE A 135 17.55 2.18 -12.61
N LEU A 136 16.40 1.66 -12.19
CA LEU A 136 15.09 2.31 -12.40
C LEU A 136 14.79 3.38 -11.35
N LEU A 137 15.44 3.35 -10.18
CA LEU A 137 15.10 4.22 -9.06
C LEU A 137 15.19 5.72 -9.39
N PRO A 138 16.24 6.24 -10.06
CA PRO A 138 16.31 7.67 -10.38
C PRO A 138 15.12 8.15 -11.23
N TYR A 139 14.69 7.31 -12.18
CA TYR A 139 13.52 7.61 -13.01
C TYR A 139 12.23 7.60 -12.17
N LEU A 140 12.00 6.55 -11.38
CA LEU A 140 10.82 6.44 -10.52
C LEU A 140 10.74 7.57 -9.49
N VAL A 141 11.88 7.97 -8.91
CA VAL A 141 11.97 9.13 -8.00
C VAL A 141 11.51 10.39 -8.70
N LYS A 142 12.01 10.67 -9.90
CA LYS A 142 11.61 11.87 -10.66
C LYS A 142 10.12 11.86 -10.94
N THR A 143 9.59 10.78 -11.50
CA THR A 143 8.16 10.68 -11.86
C THR A 143 7.25 10.80 -10.65
N THR A 144 7.62 10.19 -9.52
CA THR A 144 6.83 10.26 -8.29
C THR A 144 6.86 11.66 -7.69
N LEU A 145 8.02 12.32 -7.62
CA LEU A 145 8.10 13.69 -7.12
C LEU A 145 7.30 14.68 -7.99
N ASP A 146 7.36 14.53 -9.31
CA ASP A 146 6.58 15.34 -10.25
C ASP A 146 5.08 15.12 -10.04
N PHE A 147 4.64 13.86 -9.92
CA PHE A 147 3.24 13.55 -9.62
C PHE A 147 2.78 14.17 -8.30
N LEU A 148 3.49 13.93 -7.20
CA LEU A 148 3.14 14.45 -5.89
C LEU A 148 3.07 15.99 -5.89
N LYS A 149 4.01 16.65 -6.58
CA LYS A 149 4.03 18.12 -6.69
C LYS A 149 2.80 18.62 -7.46
N ASN A 150 2.53 18.04 -8.63
CA ASN A 150 1.43 18.46 -9.49
C ASN A 150 0.06 18.19 -8.84
N SER A 151 -0.03 17.12 -8.07
CA SER A 151 -1.21 16.74 -7.28
C SER A 151 -1.35 17.49 -5.95
N LYS A 152 -0.42 18.40 -5.61
CA LYS A 152 -0.39 19.11 -4.31
C LYS A 152 -0.31 18.18 -3.09
N MET A 153 0.28 16.99 -3.25
CA MET A 153 0.47 15.97 -2.21
C MET A 153 1.93 15.87 -1.73
N LEU A 154 2.84 16.66 -2.29
CA LEU A 154 4.26 16.60 -1.92
C LEU A 154 4.51 17.31 -0.59
N ARG A 155 4.68 16.55 0.50
CA ARG A 155 5.16 17.12 1.77
C ARG A 155 6.69 17.10 1.83
N PRO A 156 7.29 17.92 2.71
CA PRO A 156 8.74 17.92 2.91
C PRO A 156 9.31 16.55 3.28
N ILE A 157 8.58 15.76 4.08
CA ILE A 157 9.02 14.42 4.49
C ILE A 157 9.02 13.42 3.32
N ASP A 158 8.00 13.44 2.44
CA ASP A 158 7.98 12.58 1.25
C ASP A 158 9.11 12.96 0.32
N LYS A 159 9.32 14.27 0.08
CA LYS A 159 10.43 14.74 -0.74
C LYS A 159 11.76 14.24 -0.21
N PHE A 160 11.98 14.34 1.10
CA PHE A 160 13.22 13.85 1.73
C PHE A 160 13.36 12.34 1.55
N PHE A 161 12.34 11.57 1.93
CA PHE A 161 12.36 10.11 1.91
C PHE A 161 12.57 9.56 0.49
N ILE A 162 11.78 10.04 -0.47
CA ILE A 162 11.86 9.62 -1.88
C ILE A 162 13.24 9.96 -2.48
N SER A 163 13.80 11.12 -2.13
CA SER A 163 15.13 11.53 -2.63
C SER A 163 16.27 10.66 -2.11
N ILE A 164 16.06 9.80 -1.11
CA ILE A 164 17.07 8.84 -0.68
C ILE A 164 17.38 7.86 -1.84
N PHE A 165 16.34 7.42 -2.55
CA PHE A 165 16.41 6.40 -3.59
C PHE A 165 17.08 6.88 -4.88
N SER A 166 17.26 8.18 -5.09
CA SER A 166 18.06 8.70 -6.22
C SER A 166 19.57 8.65 -5.95
N THR A 167 19.97 8.58 -4.68
CA THR A 167 21.38 8.61 -4.25
C THR A 167 21.90 7.27 -3.78
N ILE A 168 21.02 6.28 -3.61
CA ILE A 168 21.39 4.97 -3.10
C ILE A 168 22.14 4.19 -4.18
N SER A 169 23.31 3.65 -3.83
CA SER A 169 24.11 2.83 -4.71
C SER A 169 23.83 1.34 -4.50
N ALA A 170 24.05 0.55 -5.54
CA ALA A 170 23.97 -0.92 -5.50
C ALA A 170 25.16 -1.56 -4.74
N THR A 171 25.72 -0.90 -3.72
CA THR A 171 26.87 -1.43 -2.99
C THR A 171 26.54 -2.77 -2.32
N SER A 172 27.45 -3.75 -2.38
CA SER A 172 27.28 -5.03 -1.67
C SER A 172 27.65 -4.93 -0.18
N ASN A 173 28.32 -3.86 0.23
CA ASN A 173 28.75 -3.68 1.61
C ASN A 173 27.56 -3.28 2.51
N GLN A 174 27.11 -4.23 3.33
CA GLN A 174 25.99 -4.05 4.24
C GLN A 174 26.25 -2.97 5.30
N GLN A 175 27.47 -2.87 5.83
CA GLN A 175 27.82 -1.83 6.81
C GLN A 175 27.72 -0.43 6.21
N GLN A 176 28.18 -0.25 4.97
CA GLN A 176 28.06 1.03 4.26
C GLN A 176 26.59 1.40 4.02
N LYS A 177 25.74 0.44 3.66
CA LYS A 177 24.28 0.64 3.53
C LYS A 177 23.66 1.04 4.87
N ALA A 178 23.95 0.31 5.93
CA ALA A 178 23.43 0.60 7.27
C ALA A 178 23.85 2.00 7.75
N LEU A 179 25.13 2.38 7.55
CA LEU A 179 25.64 3.71 7.86
C LEU A 179 24.93 4.81 7.05
N PHE A 180 24.69 4.57 5.76
CA PHE A 180 23.94 5.47 4.91
C PHE A 180 22.52 5.72 5.45
N PHE A 181 21.77 4.66 5.76
CA PHE A 181 20.41 4.79 6.30
C PHE A 181 20.39 5.43 7.70
N ASN A 182 21.32 5.09 8.58
CA ASN A 182 21.49 5.73 9.89
C ASN A 182 21.69 7.26 9.77
N LYS A 183 22.50 7.69 8.80
CA LYS A 183 22.70 9.12 8.51
C LYS A 183 21.41 9.79 8.02
N LYS A 184 20.62 9.13 7.15
CA LYS A 184 19.34 9.68 6.68
C LYS A 184 18.29 9.75 7.80
N LEU A 185 18.19 8.69 8.63
CA LEU A 185 17.28 8.62 9.75
C LEU A 185 17.54 9.75 10.76
N SER A 186 18.82 9.98 11.10
CA SER A 186 19.21 11.08 11.99
C SER A 186 18.93 12.46 11.41
N SER A 187 19.06 12.66 10.09
CA SER A 187 18.65 13.90 9.42
C SER A 187 17.14 14.14 9.53
N ILE A 188 16.29 13.13 9.35
CA ILE A 188 14.83 13.31 9.49
C ILE A 188 14.46 13.70 10.92
N LYS A 189 15.02 13.02 11.93
CA LYS A 189 14.76 13.34 13.35
C LYS A 189 15.09 14.80 13.69
N LYS A 190 16.19 15.33 13.14
CA LYS A 190 16.61 16.73 13.37
C LYS A 190 15.68 17.76 12.75
N LEU A 191 15.06 17.44 11.62
CA LEU A 191 14.20 18.37 10.89
C LEU A 191 12.85 18.59 11.57
N LYS A 192 12.54 17.86 12.67
CA LYS A 192 11.23 17.87 13.35
C LYS A 192 10.07 17.81 12.35
N LEU A 193 10.24 17.05 11.27
CA LEU A 193 9.18 16.85 10.29
C LEU A 193 8.12 15.97 10.96
N GLU A 194 7.17 16.62 11.61
CA GLU A 194 5.97 15.97 12.11
C GLU A 194 5.03 15.66 10.93
N GLU A 195 4.27 14.57 11.10
CA GLU A 195 3.37 13.91 10.14
C GLU A 195 4.02 12.84 9.23
N SER A 196 4.17 11.62 9.77
CA SER A 196 4.85 10.50 9.09
C SER A 196 4.00 9.70 8.09
N ILE A 197 2.75 10.08 7.79
CA ILE A 197 1.84 9.14 7.09
C ILE A 197 1.11 9.84 5.92
N ILE A 198 1.73 9.86 4.74
CA ILE A 198 0.99 9.92 3.46
C ILE A 198 0.77 8.52 2.92
N SER A 199 1.74 7.63 3.15
CA SER A 199 1.65 6.22 2.81
C SER A 199 1.24 5.39 4.01
N ASP A 200 0.57 4.26 3.77
CA ASP A 200 0.41 3.18 4.78
C ASP A 200 1.76 2.55 5.20
N ILE A 201 2.86 3.09 4.70
CA ILE A 201 4.23 2.79 5.07
C ILE A 201 4.72 3.88 6.02
N ASP A 202 5.16 3.48 7.21
CA ASP A 202 5.89 4.36 8.10
C ASP A 202 7.34 4.49 7.61
N TYR A 203 7.69 5.67 7.09
CA TYR A 203 9.03 5.95 6.58
C TYR A 203 10.12 5.81 7.65
N MET A 204 9.82 6.16 8.89
CA MET A 204 10.78 6.10 9.98
C MET A 204 11.05 4.65 10.37
N ASP A 205 10.00 3.85 10.48
CA ASP A 205 10.10 2.40 10.70
C ASP A 205 10.86 1.71 9.57
N TRP A 206 10.52 2.01 8.31
CA TRP A 206 11.21 1.42 7.16
C TRP A 206 12.70 1.77 7.15
N LEU A 207 13.06 3.04 7.37
CA LEU A 207 14.46 3.46 7.44
C LEU A 207 15.20 2.80 8.61
N ALA A 208 14.55 2.65 9.76
CA ALA A 208 15.15 1.99 10.93
C ALA A 208 15.46 0.52 10.63
N ARG A 209 14.55 -0.20 9.96
CA ARG A 209 14.77 -1.60 9.53
C ARG A 209 15.92 -1.75 8.52
N LYS A 210 16.25 -0.72 7.75
CA LYS A 210 17.40 -0.72 6.82
C LYS A 210 18.70 -0.23 7.44
N ALA A 211 18.63 0.34 8.64
CA ALA A 211 19.76 0.88 9.38
C ALA A 211 20.43 -0.14 10.31
N THR A 212 19.84 -1.34 10.44
CA THR A 212 20.38 -2.51 11.13
C THR A 212 21.17 -3.40 10.17
#